data_AF-A0A1G1A2J2-F1
#
_entry.id   AF-A0A1G1A2J2-F1
#
_cell.length_a   1.000
_cell.length_b   1.000
_cell.length_c   1.000
_cell.angle_alpha   90.00
_cell.angle_beta   90.00
_cell.angle_gamma   90.00
#
_symmetry.space_group_name_H-M   'P 1'
#
loop_
_entity.id
_entity.type
_entity.pdbx_description
1 polymer ?
#
loop_
_entity_poly.entity_id
_entity_poly.type
_entity_poly.pdbx_seq_one_letter_code
_entity_poly.pdbx_strand_id
1 'polypeptide(L)'
;MDLMDFAGQRFEHNLQKFSHGGSQTCRMMGLDADQAWHLFETQLRLKNTRQGKCYKDWLVARSAGEDAVSAMESGASLIMRDVVRDYLCAEAGDPRNRSLDAPIETGPDGDRAVSMLDLLPAGPDPADEVVWLELEKTASILAERFFNQLDWRSRTALLARDRQFALSDPVVLDMVGCAKSMLSRIYHKALYALAEQVQLFQPDETASRKAELSVRVFSHLLILLNCWGRVEMRCAVFFKE
;
A
#
# COMPACT_ATOMS: atom_id res chain seq x y z
N MET A 1 36.18 -3.17 -21.48
CA MET A 1 34.96 -3.91 -21.86
C MET A 1 33.86 -2.86 -21.98
N ASP A 2 33.16 -2.82 -23.11
CA ASP A 2 32.00 -1.93 -23.25
C ASP A 2 30.88 -2.42 -22.29
N LEU A 3 30.17 -1.49 -21.67
CA LEU A 3 29.07 -1.80 -20.75
C LEU A 3 27.90 -2.46 -21.47
N MET A 4 27.68 -2.11 -22.74
CA MET A 4 26.67 -2.74 -23.58
C MET A 4 27.03 -4.21 -23.87
N ASP A 5 28.30 -4.47 -24.23
CA ASP A 5 28.80 -5.83 -24.45
C ASP A 5 28.71 -6.67 -23.17
N PHE A 6 29.06 -6.08 -22.02
CA PHE A 6 28.90 -6.74 -20.72
C PHE A 6 27.45 -7.13 -20.47
N ALA A 7 26.50 -6.20 -20.69
CA ALA A 7 25.09 -6.46 -20.46
C ALA A 7 24.55 -7.54 -21.39
N GLY A 8 24.86 -7.47 -22.69
CA GLY A 8 24.47 -8.48 -23.66
C GLY A 8 24.99 -9.88 -23.29
N GLN A 9 26.29 -10.00 -23.02
CA GLN A 9 26.91 -11.28 -22.64
C GLN A 9 26.33 -11.86 -21.35
N ARG A 10 26.12 -11.03 -20.32
CA ARG A 10 25.55 -11.48 -19.05
C ARG A 10 24.07 -11.83 -19.18
N PHE A 11 23.33 -11.09 -19.98
CA PHE A 11 21.91 -11.38 -20.25
C PHE A 11 21.79 -12.73 -20.94
N GLU A 12 22.53 -12.96 -22.03
CA GLU A 12 22.52 -14.23 -22.76
C GLU A 12 22.95 -15.41 -21.89
N HIS A 13 24.03 -15.25 -21.12
CA HIS A 13 24.50 -16.29 -20.20
C HIS A 13 23.42 -16.69 -19.17
N ASN A 14 22.73 -15.71 -18.57
CA ASN A 14 21.66 -15.99 -17.62
C ASN A 14 20.42 -16.56 -18.32
N LEU A 15 20.07 -16.09 -19.51
CA LEU A 15 18.94 -16.59 -20.30
C LEU A 15 19.14 -18.07 -20.64
N GLN A 16 20.32 -18.46 -21.12
CA GLN A 16 20.69 -19.85 -21.37
C GLN A 16 20.59 -20.68 -20.09
N LYS A 17 21.16 -20.19 -18.97
CA LYS A 17 21.12 -20.87 -17.68
C LYS A 17 19.69 -21.12 -17.17
N PHE A 18 18.78 -20.17 -17.34
CA PHE A 18 17.39 -20.32 -16.90
C PHE A 18 16.54 -21.14 -17.86
N SER A 19 16.85 -21.11 -19.17
CA SER A 19 16.15 -21.92 -20.18
C SER A 19 16.34 -23.43 -20.02
N HIS A 20 17.49 -23.88 -19.50
CA HIS A 20 17.81 -25.31 -19.37
C HIS A 20 17.06 -26.03 -18.22
N GLY A 21 16.34 -25.29 -17.38
CA GLY A 21 15.56 -25.85 -16.26
C GLY A 21 14.09 -26.12 -16.54
N GLY A 22 13.55 -25.68 -17.69
CA GLY A 22 12.13 -25.79 -18.03
C GLY A 22 11.95 -26.44 -19.40
N SER A 23 11.33 -27.62 -19.43
CA SER A 23 10.93 -28.28 -20.66
C SER A 23 9.82 -27.50 -21.35
N GLN A 24 10.18 -26.52 -22.20
CA GLN A 24 9.56 -26.23 -23.49
C GLN A 24 10.22 -25.00 -24.12
N THR A 25 10.81 -25.24 -25.29
CA THR A 25 11.03 -24.34 -26.42
C THR A 25 10.36 -22.97 -26.34
N CYS A 26 10.97 -22.09 -25.56
CA CYS A 26 10.80 -20.67 -25.76
C CYS A 26 11.83 -20.30 -26.83
N ARG A 27 11.39 -20.19 -28.10
CA ARG A 27 12.14 -19.47 -29.14
C ARG A 27 12.13 -17.99 -28.76
N MET A 28 12.80 -17.66 -27.66
CA MET A 28 12.97 -16.27 -27.26
C MET A 28 14.00 -15.71 -28.21
N MET A 29 13.57 -14.73 -29.02
CA MET A 29 14.48 -13.94 -29.82
C MET A 29 15.52 -13.38 -28.86
N GLY A 30 16.78 -13.78 -29.03
CA GLY A 30 17.87 -13.20 -28.27
C GLY A 30 17.80 -11.69 -28.46
N LEU A 31 17.63 -10.96 -27.36
CA LEU A 31 17.71 -9.51 -27.38
C LEU A 31 19.11 -9.12 -27.85
N ASP A 32 19.21 -8.04 -28.62
CA ASP A 32 20.51 -7.45 -28.90
C ASP A 32 21.11 -6.82 -27.62
N ALA A 33 22.40 -6.47 -27.68
CA ALA A 33 23.10 -5.90 -26.53
C ALA A 33 22.51 -4.56 -26.08
N ASP A 34 21.90 -3.79 -26.99
CA ASP A 34 21.28 -2.49 -26.70
C ASP A 34 19.98 -2.67 -25.90
N GLN A 35 19.13 -3.61 -26.31
CA GLN A 35 17.92 -3.98 -25.59
C GLN A 35 18.23 -4.56 -24.20
N ALA A 36 19.24 -5.43 -24.09
CA ALA A 36 19.68 -5.96 -22.82
C ALA A 36 20.21 -4.85 -21.88
N TRP A 37 20.95 -3.89 -22.44
CA TRP A 37 21.41 -2.71 -21.71
C TRP A 37 20.24 -1.84 -21.24
N HIS A 38 19.27 -1.56 -22.11
CA HIS A 38 18.09 -0.76 -21.76
C HIS A 38 17.28 -1.37 -20.60
N LEU A 39 17.05 -2.70 -20.62
CA LEU A 39 16.35 -3.38 -19.53
C LEU A 39 17.15 -3.30 -18.22
N PHE A 40 18.46 -3.46 -18.29
CA PHE A 40 19.34 -3.34 -17.14
C PHE A 40 19.33 -1.92 -16.56
N GLU A 41 19.45 -0.90 -17.41
CA GLU A 41 19.40 0.50 -17.00
C GLU A 41 18.04 0.86 -16.38
N THR A 42 16.95 0.37 -16.97
CA THR A 42 15.58 0.58 -16.46
C THR A 42 15.45 0.00 -15.05
N GLN A 43 15.97 -1.21 -14.82
CA GLN A 43 15.95 -1.84 -13.50
C GLN A 43 16.75 -1.06 -12.46
N LEU A 44 17.92 -0.52 -12.85
CA LEU A 44 18.75 0.30 -11.96
C LEU A 44 18.06 1.59 -11.53
N ARG A 45 17.21 2.17 -12.40
CA ARG A 45 16.52 3.44 -12.16
C ARG A 45 15.19 3.28 -11.43
N LEU A 46 14.40 2.26 -11.78
CA LEU A 46 13.01 2.13 -11.32
C LEU A 46 12.86 1.28 -10.06
N LYS A 47 13.73 0.30 -9.83
CA LYS A 47 13.58 -0.61 -8.69
C LYS A 47 14.46 -0.18 -7.52
N ASN A 48 13.87 -0.25 -6.34
CA ASN A 48 14.61 -0.12 -5.09
C ASN A 48 15.00 -1.51 -4.59
N THR A 49 16.13 -1.57 -3.90
CA THR A 49 16.50 -2.73 -3.10
C THR A 49 15.44 -2.99 -2.02
N ARG A 50 15.45 -4.18 -1.40
CA ARG A 50 14.59 -4.50 -0.25
C ARG A 50 14.72 -3.53 0.93
N GLN A 51 15.82 -2.76 0.97
CA GLN A 51 16.10 -1.74 1.97
C GLN A 51 15.74 -0.32 1.52
N GLY A 52 15.01 -0.17 0.39
CA GLY A 52 14.57 1.12 -0.13
C GLY A 52 15.66 1.94 -0.83
N LYS A 53 16.91 1.46 -0.92
CA LYS A 53 17.99 2.15 -1.63
C LYS A 53 17.93 1.88 -3.13
N CYS A 54 18.23 2.89 -3.95
CA CYS A 54 18.41 2.75 -5.39
C CYS A 54 19.56 1.77 -5.67
N TYR A 55 19.41 0.87 -6.65
CA TYR A 55 20.42 -0.14 -6.96
C TYR A 55 21.78 0.45 -7.37
N LYS A 56 21.78 1.66 -7.96
CA LYS A 56 23.01 2.40 -8.28
C LYS A 56 23.81 2.73 -7.02
N ASP A 57 23.16 3.24 -5.99
CA ASP A 57 23.80 3.59 -4.73
C ASP A 57 24.28 2.34 -3.98
N TRP A 58 23.53 1.25 -4.10
CA TRP A 58 23.92 -0.04 -3.55
C TRP A 58 25.18 -0.61 -4.21
N LEU A 59 25.30 -0.53 -5.55
CA LEU A 59 26.49 -0.96 -6.27
C LEU A 59 27.73 -0.15 -5.87
N VAL A 60 27.58 1.17 -5.75
CA VAL A 60 28.67 2.08 -5.32
C VAL A 60 29.09 1.81 -3.88
N ALA A 61 28.13 1.56 -2.97
CA ALA A 61 28.45 1.22 -1.58
C ALA A 61 29.22 -0.11 -1.47
N ARG A 62 28.98 -1.04 -2.42
CA ARG A 62 29.63 -2.36 -2.44
C ARG A 62 31.05 -2.31 -3.01
N SER A 63 31.39 -1.30 -3.79
CA SER A 63 32.70 -1.16 -4.43
C SER A 63 33.75 -0.44 -3.57
N ALA A 64 33.44 -0.12 -2.31
CA ALA A 64 34.32 0.61 -1.41
C ALA A 64 35.53 -0.19 -0.84
N GLY A 65 35.88 -1.35 -1.42
CA GLY A 65 36.96 -2.23 -0.96
C GLY A 65 38.13 -2.37 -1.95
N GLU A 66 39.14 -3.17 -1.60
CA GLU A 66 40.40 -3.33 -2.37
C GLU A 66 40.23 -3.93 -3.77
N ASP A 67 39.08 -4.55 -4.07
CA ASP A 67 38.74 -5.06 -5.41
C ASP A 67 37.38 -4.52 -5.89
N ALA A 68 37.33 -3.20 -6.00
CA ALA A 68 36.14 -2.44 -6.39
C ALA A 68 35.52 -2.92 -7.71
N VAL A 69 36.35 -3.24 -8.70
CA VAL A 69 35.91 -3.62 -10.05
C VAL A 69 35.24 -5.00 -10.02
N SER A 70 35.86 -6.00 -9.41
CA SER A 70 35.27 -7.34 -9.26
C SER A 70 33.97 -7.30 -8.44
N ALA A 71 33.94 -6.50 -7.38
CA ALA A 71 32.73 -6.30 -6.57
C ALA A 71 31.59 -5.66 -7.36
N MET A 72 31.89 -4.70 -8.24
CA MET A 72 30.93 -4.06 -9.14
C MET A 72 30.41 -5.04 -10.20
N GLU A 73 31.31 -5.80 -10.84
CA GLU A 73 30.93 -6.79 -11.85
C GLU A 73 30.04 -7.89 -11.26
N SER A 74 30.39 -8.39 -10.06
CA SER A 74 29.58 -9.35 -9.33
C SER A 74 28.19 -8.79 -8.98
N GLY A 75 28.13 -7.54 -8.50
CA GLY A 75 26.87 -6.85 -8.20
C GLY A 75 26.00 -6.63 -9.44
N ALA A 76 26.59 -6.17 -10.54
CA ALA A 76 25.90 -5.98 -11.81
C ALA A 76 25.37 -7.31 -12.37
N SER A 77 26.13 -8.40 -12.24
CA SER A 77 25.67 -9.73 -12.64
C SER A 77 24.47 -10.23 -11.81
N LEU A 78 24.35 -9.85 -10.54
CA LEU A 78 23.18 -10.19 -9.72
C LEU A 78 21.94 -9.43 -10.16
N ILE A 79 22.08 -8.15 -10.50
CA ILE A 79 20.98 -7.33 -11.01
C ILE A 79 20.53 -7.86 -12.37
N MET A 80 21.48 -8.18 -13.24
CA MET A 80 21.19 -8.77 -14.56
C MET A 80 20.42 -10.09 -14.44
N ARG A 81 20.73 -10.92 -13.44
CA ARG A 81 19.97 -12.14 -13.17
C ARG A 81 18.49 -11.86 -12.88
N ASP A 82 18.20 -10.81 -12.12
CA ASP A 82 16.81 -10.44 -11.79
C ASP A 82 16.12 -9.80 -13.00
N VAL A 83 16.83 -8.99 -13.80
CA VAL A 83 16.34 -8.46 -15.10
C VAL A 83 15.92 -9.60 -16.03
N VAL A 84 16.76 -10.63 -16.18
CA VAL A 84 16.45 -11.79 -17.01
C VAL A 84 15.27 -12.57 -16.45
N ARG A 85 15.15 -12.71 -15.13
CA ARG A 85 13.98 -13.36 -14.51
C ARG A 85 12.70 -12.59 -14.81
N ASP A 86 12.71 -11.27 -14.64
CA ASP A 86 11.55 -10.42 -14.91
C ASP A 86 11.15 -10.48 -16.40
N TYR A 87 12.15 -10.44 -17.30
CA TYR A 87 11.96 -10.62 -18.73
C TYR A 87 11.36 -11.99 -19.07
N LEU A 88 11.90 -13.07 -18.51
CA LEU A 88 11.36 -14.43 -18.69
C LEU A 88 9.93 -14.55 -18.16
N CYS A 89 9.62 -13.97 -17.00
CA CYS A 89 8.27 -13.96 -16.46
C CYS A 89 7.28 -13.21 -17.36
N ALA A 90 7.71 -12.11 -17.98
CA ALA A 90 6.88 -11.31 -18.87
C ALA A 90 6.64 -11.99 -20.23
N GLU A 91 7.69 -12.57 -20.82
CA GLU A 91 7.65 -13.07 -22.19
C GLU A 91 7.31 -14.56 -22.30
N ALA A 92 7.79 -15.39 -21.38
CA ALA A 92 7.57 -16.83 -21.42
C ALA A 92 6.30 -17.26 -20.67
N GLY A 93 5.83 -16.45 -19.72
CA GLY A 93 4.88 -16.88 -18.69
C GLY A 93 5.45 -18.02 -17.83
N ASP A 94 5.11 -18.11 -16.54
CA ASP A 94 5.36 -19.37 -15.84
C ASP A 94 4.44 -20.43 -16.48
N PRO A 95 4.92 -21.62 -16.91
CA PRO A 95 4.03 -22.71 -17.32
C PRO A 95 3.02 -23.12 -16.21
N ARG A 96 3.24 -22.69 -14.97
CA ARG A 96 2.29 -22.78 -13.85
C ARG A 96 1.32 -21.61 -13.74
N ASN A 97 1.60 -20.47 -14.38
CA ASN A 97 0.65 -19.37 -14.51
C ASN A 97 -0.36 -19.74 -15.60
N ARG A 98 -1.41 -20.45 -15.19
CA ARG A 98 -2.61 -20.61 -16.02
C ARG A 98 -3.41 -19.30 -15.97
N SER A 99 -4.00 -18.92 -17.10
CA SER A 99 -4.98 -17.83 -17.10
C SER A 99 -6.11 -18.15 -16.12
N LEU A 100 -6.62 -17.15 -15.40
CA LEU A 100 -7.81 -17.32 -14.58
C LEU A 100 -9.03 -17.67 -15.44
N ASP A 101 -9.03 -17.23 -16.70
CA ASP A 101 -10.04 -17.56 -17.71
C ASP A 101 -9.83 -18.95 -18.33
N ALA A 102 -8.71 -19.63 -18.04
CA ALA A 102 -8.46 -20.94 -18.60
C ALA A 102 -9.47 -21.95 -18.03
N PRO A 103 -10.07 -22.80 -18.88
CA PRO A 103 -11.01 -23.82 -18.43
C PRO A 103 -10.30 -24.81 -17.49
N ILE A 104 -10.94 -25.12 -16.37
CA ILE A 104 -10.54 -26.23 -15.51
C ILE A 104 -11.11 -27.49 -16.17
N GLU A 105 -10.25 -28.44 -16.54
CA GLU A 105 -10.68 -29.72 -17.11
C GLU A 105 -11.43 -30.53 -16.05
N THR A 106 -12.76 -30.41 -16.01
CA THR A 106 -13.63 -31.16 -15.12
C THR A 106 -14.22 -32.37 -15.83
N GLY A 107 -13.53 -33.51 -15.75
CA GLY A 107 -14.10 -34.85 -16.00
C GLY A 107 -14.72 -35.13 -17.39
N PRO A 108 -15.21 -36.36 -17.63
CA PRO A 108 -15.68 -36.81 -18.95
C PRO A 108 -17.05 -36.25 -19.36
N ASP A 109 -17.82 -35.70 -18.43
CA ASP A 109 -19.16 -35.18 -18.69
C ASP A 109 -19.08 -33.67 -18.92
N GLY A 110 -18.81 -33.32 -20.19
CA GLY A 110 -18.51 -31.98 -20.68
C GLY A 110 -19.67 -31.00 -20.71
N ASP A 111 -20.36 -30.79 -19.59
CA ASP A 111 -21.31 -29.69 -19.46
C ASP A 111 -20.68 -28.53 -18.69
N ARG A 112 -20.12 -27.60 -19.49
CA ARG A 112 -19.57 -26.27 -19.12
C ARG A 112 -18.21 -26.30 -18.44
N ALA A 113 -17.18 -25.92 -19.19
CA ALA A 113 -15.85 -25.72 -18.67
C ALA A 113 -15.83 -24.50 -17.74
N VAL A 114 -15.79 -24.76 -16.43
CA VAL A 114 -15.70 -23.73 -15.37
C VAL A 114 -14.27 -23.20 -15.34
N SER A 115 -14.09 -21.89 -15.38
CA SER A 115 -12.78 -21.25 -15.24
C SER A 115 -12.45 -20.99 -13.77
N MET A 116 -11.17 -20.73 -13.46
CA MET A 116 -10.80 -20.34 -12.10
C MET A 116 -11.40 -18.98 -11.71
N LEU A 117 -11.67 -18.11 -12.69
CA LEU A 117 -12.37 -16.84 -12.49
C LEU A 117 -13.81 -17.04 -12.00
N ASP A 118 -14.51 -18.06 -12.51
CA ASP A 118 -15.89 -18.38 -12.10
C ASP A 118 -15.99 -18.86 -10.64
N LEU A 119 -14.86 -19.31 -10.07
CA LEU A 119 -14.76 -19.76 -8.68
C LEU A 119 -14.36 -18.65 -7.72
N LEU A 120 -13.92 -17.48 -8.23
CA LEU A 120 -13.64 -16.34 -7.39
C LEU A 120 -14.96 -15.70 -6.94
N PRO A 121 -15.05 -15.21 -5.69
CA PRO A 121 -16.19 -14.40 -5.30
C PRO A 121 -16.33 -13.25 -6.30
N ALA A 122 -17.55 -13.04 -6.80
CA ALA A 122 -17.80 -11.94 -7.72
C ALA A 122 -17.21 -10.65 -7.11
N GLY A 123 -16.41 -9.93 -7.90
CA GLY A 123 -15.92 -8.63 -7.50
C GLY A 123 -17.10 -7.75 -7.06
N PRO A 124 -16.88 -6.77 -6.16
CA PRO A 124 -17.94 -5.84 -5.78
C PRO A 124 -18.58 -5.27 -7.04
N ASP A 125 -19.93 -5.18 -7.05
CA ASP A 125 -20.66 -4.55 -8.13
C ASP A 125 -20.08 -3.15 -8.36
N PRO A 126 -19.68 -2.77 -9.59
CA PRO A 126 -19.20 -1.41 -9.87
C PRO A 126 -20.15 -0.33 -9.36
N ALA A 127 -21.46 -0.58 -9.33
CA ALA A 127 -22.43 0.34 -8.74
C ALA A 127 -22.22 0.50 -7.22
N ASP A 128 -21.98 -0.59 -6.50
CA ASP A 128 -21.68 -0.57 -5.06
C ASP A 128 -20.34 0.12 -4.77
N GLU A 129 -19.34 -0.06 -5.64
CA GLU A 129 -18.05 0.62 -5.53
C GLU A 129 -18.19 2.15 -5.67
N VAL A 130 -18.98 2.62 -6.64
CA VAL A 130 -19.26 4.05 -6.80
C VAL A 130 -19.96 4.61 -5.56
N VAL A 131 -20.99 3.91 -5.07
CA VAL A 131 -21.73 4.31 -3.85
C VAL A 131 -20.81 4.33 -2.63
N TRP A 132 -19.87 3.39 -2.53
CA TRP A 132 -18.85 3.36 -1.47
C TRP A 132 -17.90 4.54 -1.57
N LEU A 133 -17.37 4.85 -2.77
CA LEU A 133 -16.46 5.97 -3.01
C LEU A 133 -17.11 7.32 -2.71
N GLU A 134 -18.37 7.50 -3.10
CA GLU A 134 -19.14 8.71 -2.83
C GLU A 134 -19.36 8.92 -1.33
N LEU A 135 -19.70 7.85 -0.62
CA LEU A 135 -19.87 7.89 0.83
C LEU A 135 -18.55 8.20 1.54
N GLU A 136 -17.45 7.59 1.09
CA GLU A 136 -16.11 7.80 1.65
C GLU A 136 -15.64 9.25 1.45
N LYS A 137 -15.86 9.82 0.26
CA LYS A 137 -15.58 11.23 -0.04
C LYS A 137 -16.45 12.17 0.79
N THR A 138 -17.72 11.84 0.97
CA THR A 138 -18.61 12.63 1.82
C THR A 138 -18.15 12.60 3.28
N ALA A 139 -17.75 11.42 3.74
CA ALA A 139 -17.26 11.22 5.10
C ALA A 139 -15.98 12.02 5.37
N SER A 140 -15.02 12.03 4.43
CA SER A 140 -13.76 12.77 4.60
C SER A 140 -14.00 14.28 4.68
N ILE A 141 -14.84 14.85 3.80
CA ILE A 141 -15.18 16.28 3.80
C ILE A 141 -15.85 16.69 5.12
N LEU A 142 -16.81 15.88 5.60
CA LEU A 142 -17.47 16.15 6.88
C LEU A 142 -16.50 16.02 8.05
N ALA A 143 -15.62 15.03 8.05
CA ALA A 143 -14.61 14.84 9.09
C ALA A 143 -13.65 16.04 9.17
N GLU A 144 -13.15 16.54 8.04
CA GLU A 144 -12.29 17.73 7.98
C GLU A 144 -13.01 18.97 8.50
N ARG A 145 -14.24 19.20 8.04
CA ARG A 145 -15.06 20.33 8.47
C ARG A 145 -15.34 20.28 9.97
N PHE A 146 -15.66 19.11 10.50
CA PHE A 146 -15.91 18.91 11.92
C PHE A 146 -14.63 19.09 12.73
N PHE A 147 -13.52 18.50 12.30
CA PHE A 147 -12.20 18.64 12.93
C PHE A 147 -11.81 20.10 13.10
N ASN A 148 -12.02 20.92 12.07
CA ASN A 148 -11.72 22.35 12.09
C ASN A 148 -12.56 23.15 13.09
N GLN A 149 -13.74 22.66 13.47
CA GLN A 149 -14.62 23.29 14.47
C GLN A 149 -14.32 22.83 15.90
N LEU A 150 -13.65 21.70 16.08
CA LEU A 150 -13.28 21.20 17.40
C LEU A 150 -12.24 22.12 18.05
N ASP A 151 -12.52 22.52 19.28
CA ASP A 151 -11.53 23.18 20.12
C ASP A 151 -10.43 22.20 20.55
N TRP A 152 -9.33 22.76 21.04
CA TRP A 152 -8.16 21.99 21.46
C TRP A 152 -8.51 20.91 22.51
N ARG A 153 -9.43 21.23 23.44
CA ARG A 153 -9.84 20.29 24.51
C ARG A 153 -10.63 19.10 23.94
N SER A 154 -11.54 19.34 22.99
CA SER A 154 -12.32 18.30 22.36
C SER A 154 -11.45 17.37 21.52
N ARG A 155 -10.50 17.94 20.75
CA ARG A 155 -9.51 17.15 20.00
C ARG A 155 -8.69 16.25 20.93
N THR A 156 -8.20 16.81 22.03
CA THR A 156 -7.40 16.06 23.02
C THR A 156 -8.22 14.94 23.66
N ALA A 157 -9.48 15.20 24.03
CA ALA A 157 -10.36 14.19 24.63
C ALA A 157 -10.65 13.02 23.68
N LEU A 158 -10.90 13.31 22.40
CA LEU A 158 -11.14 12.30 21.37
C LEU A 158 -9.88 11.49 21.09
N LEU A 159 -8.73 12.16 20.94
CA LEU A 159 -7.44 11.50 20.72
C LEU A 159 -7.05 10.60 21.90
N ALA A 160 -7.25 11.05 23.14
CA ALA A 160 -6.97 10.24 24.33
C ALA A 160 -7.78 8.93 24.32
N ARG A 161 -9.07 8.99 23.94
CA ARG A 161 -9.92 7.79 23.85
C ARG A 161 -9.51 6.83 22.75
N ASP A 162 -9.14 7.36 21.58
CA ASP A 162 -8.59 6.56 20.48
C ASP A 162 -7.32 5.82 20.90
N ARG A 163 -6.46 6.50 21.66
CA ARG A 163 -5.22 5.97 22.24
C ARG A 163 -5.42 5.15 23.50
N GLN A 164 -6.67 4.75 23.78
CA GLN A 164 -7.06 3.91 24.92
C GLN A 164 -6.75 4.50 26.30
N PHE A 165 -6.44 5.79 26.40
CA PHE A 165 -6.34 6.46 27.69
C PHE A 165 -7.72 6.63 28.30
N ALA A 166 -7.81 6.42 29.62
CA ALA A 166 -8.99 6.78 30.37
C ALA A 166 -9.10 8.32 30.44
N LEU A 167 -10.31 8.88 30.31
CA LEU A 167 -10.52 10.32 30.53
C LEU A 167 -10.30 10.75 31.99
N SER A 168 -10.09 9.79 32.89
CA SER A 168 -9.69 10.03 34.27
C SER A 168 -8.19 9.92 34.50
N ASP A 169 -7.41 9.62 33.47
CA ASP A 169 -5.96 9.52 33.57
C ASP A 169 -5.37 10.87 34.00
N PRO A 170 -4.56 10.92 35.08
CA PRO A 170 -3.95 12.16 35.57
C PRO A 170 -3.18 12.92 34.49
N VAL A 171 -2.50 12.22 33.57
CA VAL A 171 -1.73 12.84 32.48
C VAL A 171 -2.66 13.58 31.53
N VAL A 172 -3.82 13.00 31.20
CA VAL A 172 -4.82 13.62 30.34
C VAL A 172 -5.46 14.82 31.04
N LEU A 173 -5.78 14.70 32.34
CA LEU A 173 -6.40 15.77 33.12
C LEU A 173 -5.48 16.97 33.30
N ASP A 174 -4.20 16.72 33.61
CA ASP A 174 -3.17 17.75 33.75
C ASP A 174 -2.95 18.48 32.42
N MET A 175 -2.84 17.71 31.32
CA MET A 175 -2.70 18.27 29.97
C MET A 175 -3.87 19.21 29.63
N VAL A 176 -5.11 18.74 29.78
CA VAL A 176 -6.31 19.50 29.41
C VAL A 176 -6.61 20.65 30.39
N GLY A 177 -6.12 20.54 31.62
CA GLY A 177 -6.34 21.50 32.70
C GLY A 177 -7.79 21.54 33.17
N CYS A 178 -8.48 20.39 33.19
CA CYS A 178 -9.87 20.32 33.65
C CYS A 178 -10.17 19.05 34.45
N ALA A 179 -11.25 19.09 35.23
CA ALA A 179 -11.70 17.95 36.03
C ALA A 179 -12.29 16.84 35.13
N LYS A 180 -12.21 15.58 35.60
CA LYS A 180 -12.74 14.38 34.92
C LYS A 180 -14.18 14.54 34.41
N SER A 181 -15.09 15.08 35.24
CA SER A 181 -16.49 15.26 34.88
C SER A 181 -16.67 16.25 33.72
N MET A 182 -15.86 17.31 33.71
CA MET A 182 -15.85 18.29 32.62
C MET A 182 -15.32 17.66 31.33
N LEU A 183 -14.23 16.90 31.40
CA LEU A 183 -13.65 16.25 30.23
C LEU A 183 -14.59 15.21 29.61
N SER A 184 -15.25 14.41 30.44
CA SER A 184 -16.28 13.47 30.00
C SER A 184 -17.42 14.21 29.27
N ARG A 185 -17.89 15.33 29.83
CA ARG A 185 -18.92 16.16 29.18
C ARG A 185 -18.46 16.73 27.84
N ILE A 186 -17.20 17.17 27.72
CA ILE A 186 -16.62 17.65 26.45
C ILE A 186 -16.62 16.53 25.42
N TYR A 187 -16.13 15.35 25.79
CA TYR A 187 -16.10 14.18 24.91
C TYR A 187 -17.50 13.81 24.38
N HIS A 188 -18.48 13.66 25.26
CA HIS A 188 -19.84 13.34 24.84
C HIS A 188 -20.46 14.44 23.99
N LYS A 189 -20.25 15.72 24.35
CA LYS A 189 -20.73 16.85 23.54
C LYS A 189 -20.15 16.83 22.13
N ALA A 190 -18.87 16.50 21.97
CA ALA A 190 -18.24 16.38 20.65
C ALA A 190 -18.89 15.24 19.84
N LEU A 191 -19.14 14.07 20.43
CA LEU A 191 -19.82 12.97 19.73
C LEU A 191 -21.25 13.32 19.31
N TYR A 192 -22.01 14.00 20.19
CA TYR A 192 -23.37 14.45 19.84
C TYR A 192 -23.35 15.51 18.73
N ALA A 193 -22.41 16.46 18.78
CA ALA A 193 -22.26 17.46 17.72
C ALA A 193 -21.89 16.82 16.38
N LEU A 194 -21.09 15.74 16.37
CA LEU A 194 -20.79 14.99 15.15
C LEU A 194 -22.06 14.35 14.56
N ALA A 195 -22.83 13.65 15.39
CA ALA A 195 -24.07 13.01 14.96
C ALA A 195 -25.10 14.04 14.45
N GLU A 196 -25.19 15.20 15.10
CA GLU A 196 -26.04 16.32 14.66
C GLU A 196 -25.58 16.87 13.30
N GLN A 197 -24.28 17.00 13.05
CA GLN A 197 -23.78 17.45 11.74
C GLN A 197 -24.10 16.47 10.62
N VAL A 198 -23.98 15.16 10.88
CA VAL A 198 -24.36 14.14 9.90
C VAL A 198 -25.86 14.23 9.59
N GLN A 199 -26.70 14.40 10.62
CA GLN A 199 -28.14 14.56 10.46
C GLN A 199 -28.51 15.82 9.67
N LEU A 200 -27.82 16.95 9.90
CA LEU A 200 -28.05 18.20 9.18
C LEU A 200 -27.57 18.16 7.73
N PHE A 201 -26.51 17.39 7.44
CA PHE A 201 -25.97 17.30 6.09
C PHE A 201 -26.83 16.43 5.16
N GLN A 202 -27.49 15.40 5.70
CA GLN A 202 -28.38 14.50 4.93
C GLN A 202 -29.73 14.32 5.64
N PRO A 203 -30.61 15.33 5.68
CA PRO A 203 -31.86 15.23 6.43
C PRO A 203 -32.77 14.09 5.93
N ASP A 204 -32.81 13.87 4.62
CA ASP A 204 -33.74 12.94 3.95
C ASP A 204 -33.28 11.48 3.94
N GLU A 205 -32.07 11.19 4.44
CA GLU A 205 -31.50 9.85 4.42
C GLU A 205 -32.03 8.93 5.52
N THR A 206 -31.97 7.63 5.25
CA THR A 206 -32.39 6.60 6.20
C THR A 206 -31.50 6.58 7.45
N ALA A 207 -32.06 6.15 8.60
CA ALA A 207 -31.30 6.06 9.85
C ALA A 207 -30.08 5.13 9.73
N SER A 208 -30.19 4.03 8.97
CA SER A 208 -29.09 3.10 8.73
C SER A 208 -27.95 3.78 7.96
N ARG A 209 -28.27 4.50 6.89
CA ARG A 209 -27.28 5.21 6.07
C ARG A 209 -26.56 6.31 6.84
N LYS A 210 -27.29 7.04 7.68
CA LYS A 210 -26.73 8.05 8.60
C LYS A 210 -25.80 7.44 9.64
N ALA A 211 -26.14 6.27 10.18
CA ALA A 211 -25.27 5.55 11.11
C ALA A 211 -23.98 5.10 10.42
N GLU A 212 -24.07 4.55 9.20
CA GLU A 212 -22.91 4.17 8.40
C GLU A 212 -22.01 5.38 8.11
N LEU A 213 -22.60 6.49 7.64
CA LEU A 213 -21.86 7.73 7.39
C LEU A 213 -21.21 8.26 8.68
N SER A 214 -21.90 8.22 9.82
CA SER A 214 -21.33 8.66 11.10
C SER A 214 -20.11 7.86 11.51
N VAL A 215 -20.13 6.53 11.32
CA VAL A 215 -18.99 5.65 11.61
C VAL A 215 -17.80 5.99 10.71
N ARG A 216 -18.05 6.22 9.41
CA ARG A 216 -16.99 6.59 8.45
C ARG A 216 -16.41 7.97 8.74
N VAL A 217 -17.26 8.97 9.01
CA VAL A 217 -16.84 10.31 9.41
C VAL A 217 -15.98 10.23 10.67
N PHE A 218 -16.39 9.44 11.66
CA PHE A 218 -15.60 9.24 12.86
C PHE A 218 -14.24 8.58 12.56
N SER A 219 -14.21 7.59 11.67
CA SER A 219 -12.97 6.92 11.25
C SER A 219 -11.98 7.90 10.58
N HIS A 220 -12.45 8.75 9.66
CA HIS A 220 -11.63 9.82 9.07
C HIS A 220 -11.20 10.86 10.11
N LEU A 221 -12.08 11.22 11.03
CA LEU A 221 -11.77 12.15 12.11
C LEU A 221 -10.64 11.62 13.00
N LEU A 222 -10.61 10.32 13.28
CA LEU A 222 -9.52 9.68 14.03
C LEU A 222 -8.19 9.78 13.29
N ILE A 223 -8.17 9.61 11.96
CA ILE A 223 -6.95 9.80 11.15
C ILE A 223 -6.43 11.24 11.30
N LEU A 224 -7.32 12.24 11.16
CA LEU A 224 -6.97 13.66 11.32
C LEU A 224 -6.46 13.97 12.73
N LEU A 225 -7.12 13.46 13.77
CA LEU A 225 -6.70 13.61 15.16
C LEU A 225 -5.32 13.00 15.42
N ASN A 226 -5.03 11.84 14.81
CA ASN A 226 -3.74 11.19 14.90
C ASN A 226 -2.63 12.00 14.20
N CYS A 227 -2.88 12.50 12.99
CA CYS A 227 -1.95 13.37 12.28
C CYS A 227 -1.66 14.65 13.09
N TRP A 228 -2.70 15.31 13.59
CA TRP A 228 -2.57 16.50 14.42
C TRP A 228 -1.82 16.21 15.73
N GLY A 229 -2.18 15.14 16.43
CA GLY A 229 -1.57 14.77 17.71
C GLY A 229 -0.07 14.47 17.62
N ARG A 230 0.42 14.00 16.48
CA ARG A 230 1.86 13.79 16.22
C ARG A 230 2.63 15.09 16.06
N VAL A 231 1.98 16.17 15.64
CA VAL A 231 2.60 17.50 15.45
C VAL A 231 2.41 18.36 16.71
N GLU A 232 1.34 18.14 17.47
CA GLU A 232 1.08 18.87 18.72
C GLU A 232 1.98 18.39 19.85
N MET A 233 2.93 19.23 20.26
CA MET A 233 3.94 18.92 21.29
C MET A 233 3.32 18.45 22.61
N ARG A 234 2.14 19.00 22.98
CA ARG A 234 1.45 18.62 24.22
C ARG A 234 0.93 17.18 24.19
N CYS A 235 0.62 16.67 23.01
CA CYS A 235 0.07 15.32 22.82
C CYS A 235 1.15 14.24 22.65
N ALA A 236 2.43 14.60 22.66
CA ALA A 236 3.55 13.66 22.46
C ALA A 236 3.51 12.46 23.43
N VAL A 237 2.94 12.63 24.62
CA VAL A 237 2.78 11.55 25.61
C VAL A 237 1.88 10.41 25.13
N PHE A 238 0.95 10.65 24.20
CA PHE A 238 0.07 9.62 23.65
C PHE A 238 0.73 8.71 22.62
N PHE A 239 1.97 9.03 22.20
CA PHE A 239 2.69 8.32 21.14
C PHE A 239 4.01 7.70 21.64
N LYS A 240 4.24 7.70 22.96
CA LYS A 240 5.37 7.01 23.55
C LYS A 240 5.00 5.53 23.72
N GLU A 241 5.41 4.72 22.75
CA GLU A 241 5.42 3.24 22.83
C GLU A 241 6.65 2.74 23.58
#